data_AF-A0A7Y1ZQ32-F1
#
_entry.id   AF-A0A7Y1ZQ32-F1
#
_cell.length_a   1.000
_cell.length_b   1.000
_cell.length_c   1.000
_cell.angle_alpha   90.00
_cell.angle_beta   90.00
_cell.angle_gamma   90.00
#
_symmetry.space_group_name_H-M   'P 1'
#
loop_
_entity.id
_entity.type
_entity.pdbx_description
1 polymer ?
#
loop_
_entity_poly.entity_id
_entity_poly.type
_entity_poly.pdbx_seq_one_letter_code
_entity_poly.pdbx_strand_id
1 'polypeptide(L)'
;MVIVSYTPTADNILDCVEDAIRSLTESGLSPSYIICGMGSYNLLCDAIAARLKHGRKNVESFNHIPVLIDPFRTNEICVVPSPHDILGGVETVRV
;
A
#
# COMPACT_ATOMS: atom_id res chain seq x y z
N MET A 1 -4.58 2.63 15.39
CA MET A 1 -4.30 1.92 14.10
C MET A 1 -3.91 2.92 13.04
N VAL A 2 -2.62 3.13 12.84
CA VAL A 2 -2.10 3.97 11.77
C VAL A 2 -2.45 3.30 10.43
N ILE A 3 -3.49 3.79 9.76
CA ILE A 3 -3.63 3.59 8.32
C ILE A 3 -2.80 4.69 7.69
N VAL A 4 -1.69 4.33 7.06
CA VAL A 4 -0.95 5.28 6.25
C VAL A 4 -1.65 5.34 4.89
N SER A 5 -2.33 6.45 4.62
CA SER A 5 -3.09 6.66 3.38
C SER A 5 -2.43 7.73 2.54
N TYR A 6 -2.19 7.42 1.27
CA TYR A 6 -1.61 8.34 0.30
C TYR A 6 -2.50 8.47 -0.94
N THR A 7 -2.40 9.62 -1.61
CA THR A 7 -2.84 9.79 -3.01
C THR A 7 -1.58 9.88 -3.89
N PRO A 8 -1.00 8.73 -4.29
CA PRO A 8 0.27 8.70 -4.98
C PRO A 8 0.16 9.15 -6.45
N THR A 9 1.27 9.62 -6.99
CA THR A 9 1.50 9.83 -8.42
C THR A 9 2.28 8.63 -9.00
N ALA A 10 2.42 8.59 -10.33
CA ALA A 10 3.18 7.52 -11.00
C ALA A 10 4.64 7.42 -10.50
N ASP A 11 5.23 8.56 -10.15
CA ASP A 11 6.66 8.64 -9.81
C ASP A 11 6.96 8.25 -8.36
N ASN A 12 5.98 8.37 -7.45
CA ASN A 12 6.21 8.19 -6.02
C ASN A 12 5.47 6.99 -5.40
N ILE A 13 4.65 6.27 -6.17
CA ILE A 13 3.79 5.22 -5.60
C ILE A 13 4.55 4.11 -4.89
N LEU A 14 5.71 3.70 -5.42
CA LEU A 14 6.54 2.67 -4.80
C LEU A 14 7.14 3.19 -3.49
N ASP A 15 7.66 4.42 -3.50
CA ASP A 15 8.25 5.05 -2.33
C ASP A 15 7.20 5.23 -1.22
N CYS A 16 5.97 5.65 -1.57
CA CYS A 16 4.87 5.74 -0.61
C CYS A 16 4.54 4.39 0.06
N VAL A 17 4.53 3.30 -0.71
CA VAL A 17 4.26 1.96 -0.18
C VAL A 17 5.42 1.48 0.70
N GLU A 18 6.67 1.66 0.25
CA GLU A 18 7.86 1.32 1.02
C GLU A 18 7.94 2.11 2.34
N ASP A 19 7.63 3.41 2.30
CA ASP A 19 7.59 4.28 3.48
C ASP A 19 6.48 3.90 4.46
N ALA A 20 5.28 3.55 3.98
CA ALA A 20 4.22 3.03 4.84
C ALA A 20 4.61 1.72 5.53
N ILE A 21 5.20 0.78 4.77
CA ILE A 21 5.69 -0.49 5.31
C ILE A 21 6.76 -0.22 6.39
N ARG A 22 7.71 0.67 6.10
CA ARG A 22 8.75 1.07 7.05
C ARG A 22 8.16 1.67 8.30
N SER A 23 7.23 2.63 8.17
CA SER A 23 6.57 3.28 9.31
C SER A 23 5.81 2.31 10.21
N LEU A 24 5.08 1.34 9.63
CA LEU A 24 4.41 0.30 10.39
C LEU A 24 5.42 -0.57 11.14
N THR A 25 6.48 -1.00 10.46
CA THR A 25 7.52 -1.86 11.05
C THR A 25 8.26 -1.16 12.18
N GLU A 26 8.62 0.12 12.00
CA GLU A 26 9.25 0.96 13.03
C GLU A 26 8.34 1.17 14.26
N SER A 27 7.03 1.13 14.04
CA SER A 27 6.02 1.18 15.10
C SER A 27 5.78 -0.18 15.78
N GLY A 28 6.53 -1.22 15.40
CA GLY A 28 6.38 -2.58 15.92
C GLY A 28 5.16 -3.33 15.38
N LEU A 29 4.54 -2.83 14.30
CA LEU A 29 3.38 -3.44 13.66
C LEU A 29 3.79 -4.20 12.41
N SER A 30 3.19 -5.37 12.19
CA SER A 30 3.44 -6.16 10.98
C SER A 30 2.48 -5.72 9.87
N PRO A 31 2.95 -5.27 8.69
CA PRO A 31 2.07 -4.98 7.56
C PRO A 31 1.43 -6.28 7.04
N SER A 32 0.13 -6.25 6.76
CA SER A 32 -0.64 -7.43 6.37
C SER A 32 -1.31 -7.31 5.01
N TYR A 33 -1.80 -6.13 4.63
CA TYR A 33 -2.44 -5.90 3.34
C TYR A 33 -2.08 -4.52 2.78
N ILE A 34 -1.92 -4.43 1.47
CA ILE A 34 -1.92 -3.16 0.73
C ILE A 34 -3.29 -3.03 0.07
N ILE A 35 -4.03 -1.97 0.38
CA ILE A 35 -5.35 -1.72 -0.21
C ILE A 35 -5.22 -0.55 -1.17
N CYS A 36 -5.58 -0.77 -2.44
CA CYS A 36 -5.49 0.22 -3.51
C CYS A 36 -6.87 0.54 -4.05
N GLY A 37 -7.13 1.83 -4.27
CA GLY A 37 -8.14 2.24 -5.23
C GLY A 37 -7.76 1.83 -6.66
N MET A 38 -8.75 1.74 -7.55
CA MET A 38 -8.54 1.29 -8.93
C MET A 38 -7.52 2.15 -9.70
N GLY A 39 -7.49 3.46 -9.47
CA GLY A 39 -6.52 4.37 -10.07
C GLY A 39 -5.10 4.10 -9.57
N SER A 40 -4.92 3.99 -8.26
CA SER A 40 -3.62 3.69 -7.66
C SER A 40 -3.12 2.29 -7.97
N TYR A 41 -4.03 1.32 -8.13
CA TYR A 41 -3.66 -0.02 -8.58
C TYR A 41 -3.03 -0.01 -9.98
N ASN A 42 -3.61 0.77 -10.90
CA ASN A 42 -3.05 0.93 -12.24
C ASN A 42 -1.66 1.58 -12.19
N LEU A 43 -1.51 2.66 -11.42
CA LEU A 43 -0.22 3.31 -11.20
C LEU A 43 0.81 2.36 -10.60
N LEU A 44 0.41 1.50 -9.65
CA LEU A 44 1.28 0.54 -9.00
C LEU A 44 1.77 -0.52 -9.99
N CYS A 45 0.87 -1.04 -10.83
CA CYS A 45 1.22 -1.99 -11.88
C CYS A 45 2.23 -1.39 -12.88
N ASP A 46 2.00 -0.13 -13.29
CA ASP A 46 2.87 0.56 -14.24
C ASP A 46 4.25 0.84 -13.63
N ALA A 47 4.30 1.28 -12.37
CA ALA A 47 5.56 1.53 -11.66
C ALA A 47 6.38 0.24 -11.43
N ILE A 48 5.73 -0.87 -11.08
CA ILE A 48 6.40 -2.17 -10.92
C ILE A 48 6.92 -2.68 -12.27
N ALA A 49 6.14 -2.55 -13.34
CA ALA A 49 6.55 -2.93 -14.68
C ALA A 49 7.81 -2.15 -15.13
N ALA A 50 7.81 -0.83 -14.89
CA ALA A 50 8.96 0.04 -15.16
C ALA A 50 10.19 -0.38 -14.35
N ARG A 51 10.04 -0.62 -13.04
CA ARG A 51 11.14 -1.04 -12.16
C ARG A 51 11.75 -2.38 -12.54
N LEU A 52 10.92 -3.34 -12.93
CA LEU A 52 11.36 -4.69 -13.31
C LEU A 52 11.79 -4.80 -14.78
N LYS A 53 11.69 -3.73 -15.57
CA LYS A 53 11.95 -3.72 -17.03
C LYS A 53 11.18 -4.83 -17.77
N HIS A 54 9.95 -5.09 -17.33
CA HIS A 54 9.08 -6.13 -17.88
C HIS A 54 7.75 -5.52 -18.33
N GLY A 55 7.00 -6.28 -19.14
CA GLY A 55 5.65 -5.90 -19.53
C GLY A 55 4.71 -5.82 -18.32
N ARG A 56 3.73 -4.93 -18.41
CA ARG A 56 2.70 -4.75 -17.38
C ARG A 56 1.98 -6.07 -17.10
N LYS A 57 1.90 -6.43 -15.82
CA LYS A 57 1.16 -7.59 -15.30
C LYS A 57 0.30 -7.18 -14.12
N ASN A 58 -0.70 -7.97 -13.82
CA ASN A 58 -1.46 -7.83 -12.58
C ASN A 58 -0.53 -8.08 -11.40
N VAL A 59 -0.55 -7.16 -10.45
CA VAL A 59 0.22 -7.24 -9.21
C VAL A 59 -0.68 -7.82 -8.15
N GLU A 60 -0.36 -9.03 -7.68
CA GLU A 60 -1.09 -9.71 -6.60
C GLU A 60 -0.44 -9.47 -5.24
N SER A 61 0.85 -9.16 -5.23
CA SER A 61 1.62 -8.89 -4.01
C SER A 61 2.80 -7.95 -4.28
N PHE A 62 3.20 -7.20 -3.26
CA PHE A 62 4.41 -6.39 -3.24
C PHE A 62 5.18 -6.67 -1.95
N ASN A 63 6.47 -7.02 -2.04
CA ASN A 63 7.29 -7.44 -0.89
C ASN A 63 6.61 -8.50 0.02
N HIS A 64 6.01 -9.52 -0.59
CA HIS A 64 5.25 -10.59 0.09
C HIS A 64 3.96 -10.13 0.79
N ILE A 65 3.58 -8.86 0.67
CA ILE A 65 2.32 -8.33 1.20
C ILE A 65 1.26 -8.36 0.09
N PRO A 66 0.10 -9.01 0.31
CA PRO A 66 -0.97 -9.08 -0.68
C PRO A 66 -1.54 -7.69 -1.01
N VAL A 67 -1.83 -7.47 -2.29
CA VAL A 67 -2.48 -6.25 -2.81
C VAL A 67 -3.95 -6.53 -3.06
N LEU A 68 -4.82 -5.70 -2.46
CA LEU A 68 -6.28 -5.75 -2.59
C LEU A 68 -6.78 -4.51 -3.31
N ILE A 69 -7.78 -4.68 -4.17
CA ILE A 69 -8.42 -3.57 -4.88
C ILE A 69 -9.72 -3.22 -4.15
N ASP A 70 -9.82 -1.97 -3.69
CA ASP A 70 -11.03 -1.39 -3.13
C ASP A 70 -11.62 -0.40 -4.15
N PRO A 71 -12.76 -0.74 -4.80
CA PRO A 71 -13.33 0.10 -5.85
C PRO A 71 -13.82 1.47 -5.34
N PHE A 72 -14.04 1.64 -4.04
CA PHE A 72 -14.56 2.88 -3.46
C PHE A 72 -13.46 3.91 -3.16
N ARG A 73 -12.19 3.49 -3.13
CA ARG A 73 -11.04 4.35 -2.77
C ARG A 73 -10.45 5.15 -3.92
N THR A 74 -10.89 4.93 -5.15
CA THR A 74 -10.47 5.67 -6.36
C THR A 74 -8.94 5.74 -6.55
N ASN A 75 -8.28 6.82 -6.08
CA ASN A 75 -6.86 7.10 -6.21
C ASN A 75 -6.10 7.01 -4.86
N GLU A 76 -6.68 6.42 -3.83
CA GLU A 76 -5.99 6.21 -2.56
C GLU A 76 -5.26 4.87 -2.51
N ILE A 77 -4.14 4.82 -1.80
CA ILE A 77 -3.47 3.58 -1.40
C ILE A 77 -3.28 3.57 0.11
N CYS A 78 -3.37 2.39 0.72
CA CYS A 78 -3.27 2.20 2.16
C CYS A 78 -2.44 0.96 2.46
N VAL A 79 -1.62 0.99 3.51
CA VAL A 79 -1.03 -0.23 4.08
C VAL A 79 -1.66 -0.48 5.45
N VAL A 80 -2.13 -1.70 5.66
CA VAL A 80 -2.90 -2.10 6.83
C VAL A 80 -2.08 -3.10 7.65
N PRO A 81 -1.93 -2.87 8.98
CA PRO A 81 -1.25 -3.82 9.86
C PRO A 81 -2.05 -5.10 10.12
N SER A 82 -1.39 -6.11 10.67
CA SER A 82 -1.98 -7.40 11.04
C SER A 82 -3.00 -7.23 12.16
N PRO A 83 -4.20 -7.85 12.08
CA PRO A 83 -5.25 -7.73 13.10
C PRO A 83 -4.78 -8.11 14.52
N HIS A 84 -3.85 -9.06 14.64
CA HIS A 84 -3.30 -9.50 15.92
C HIS A 84 -2.49 -8.40 16.64
N ASP A 85 -1.91 -7.48 15.88
CA ASP A 85 -1.10 -6.38 16.42
C ASP A 85 -1.98 -5.18 16.86
N ILE A 86 -3.31 -5.25 16.67
CA ILE A 86 -4.25 -4.12 16.77
C ILE A 86 -5.38 -4.38 17.78
N LEU A 87 -5.09 -5.04 18.91
CA LEU A 87 -6.07 -5.20 20.00
C LEU A 87 -6.45 -3.85 20.70
N GLY A 88 -5.87 -2.71 20.30
CA GLY A 88 -5.95 -1.42 20.97
C GLY A 88 -6.75 -0.29 20.27
N GLY A 89 -7.41 -0.52 19.12
CA GLY A 89 -8.26 0.48 18.46
C GLY A 89 -7.63 1.25 17.28
N VAL A 90 -8.45 2.08 16.60
CA VAL A 90 -8.16 2.64 15.26
C VAL A 90 -7.85 4.15 15.24
N GLU A 91 -6.78 4.59 14.54
CA GLU A 91 -6.35 6.00 14.47
C GLU A 91 -5.75 6.34 13.08
N THR A 92 -6.49 7.00 12.21
CA THR A 92 -6.02 7.38 10.87
C THR A 92 -4.98 8.50 10.93
N VAL A 93 -3.81 8.28 10.31
CA VAL A 93 -2.78 9.32 10.12
C VAL A 93 -2.74 9.70 8.65
N ARG A 94 -3.11 10.94 8.33
CA ARG A 94 -2.89 11.54 7.01
C ARG A 94 -1.50 12.18 7.02
N VAL A 95 -0.66 11.78 6.08
CA VAL A 95 0.69 12.34 5.87
C VAL A 95 0.66 13.23 4.64
#